data_AF-A0A8J2RW22-F1
#
_entry.id   AF-A0A8J2RW22-F1
#
_cell.length_a   1.000
_cell.length_b   1.000
_cell.length_c   1.000
_cell.angle_alpha   90.00
_cell.angle_beta   90.00
_cell.angle_gamma   90.00
#
_symmetry.space_group_name_H-M   'P 1'
#
loop_
_entity.id
_entity.type
_entity.pdbx_description
1 polymer ?
#
loop_
_entity_poly.entity_id
_entity_poly.type
_entity_poly.pdbx_seq_one_letter_code
_entity_poly.pdbx_strand_id
1 'polypeptide(L)'
;MIRPTYVVLTFGVGVKLPNQTNTKTPVVYAIINLKLNRIVKNCEMPAADISDNSSTNGWFVLEIQKMMHGFGDCKQPLYETAELVENILKEQLIQFLNALFEVAAKSNSKKIGIKEFLFLLRHSPVKLRRFCKYLQVRGFKDYAKEDEFTRDMKDFCDIQSGNKKLNSALAFLQQIDPSCYLCSVADPTKPSPLIDDALKERQERIERMTSAMDVSQYLEYNKAKSTSFKRGQPAGKFQDWLLKDSPTPEFALNATAWSILSYFAYETVAQIVDLAFIVRRDNMAGQVSDAVQRNTVPRVSPANADLLKPTWSNSIKPLQTSEVTEAIRRFNNTHNSIFVPFRRNGVPPPGHRLLAL
;
A
#
# COMPACT_ATOMS: atom_id res chain seq x y z
N MET A 1 -29.58 17.93 -31.91
CA MET A 1 -29.53 16.76 -31.01
C MET A 1 -28.40 15.85 -31.45
N ILE A 2 -27.23 15.93 -30.81
CA ILE A 2 -26.04 15.14 -31.13
C ILE A 2 -25.72 14.32 -29.89
N ARG A 3 -25.79 12.98 -30.01
CA ARG A 3 -25.39 12.04 -28.95
C ARG A 3 -23.87 11.92 -28.94
N PRO A 4 -23.19 11.97 -27.78
CA PRO A 4 -21.76 11.68 -27.71
C PRO A 4 -21.53 10.17 -27.71
N THR A 5 -20.76 9.72 -28.69
CA THR A 5 -20.21 8.36 -28.83
C THR A 5 -19.12 8.16 -27.79
N TYR A 6 -19.32 7.25 -26.83
CA TYR A 6 -18.26 6.85 -25.90
C TYR A 6 -17.38 5.80 -26.58
N VAL A 7 -16.11 6.15 -26.80
CA VAL A 7 -15.07 5.21 -27.24
C VAL A 7 -14.74 4.29 -26.06
N VAL A 8 -15.25 3.07 -26.15
CA VAL A 8 -14.88 1.95 -25.28
C VAL A 8 -13.50 1.47 -25.71
N LEU A 9 -12.47 1.73 -24.90
CA LEU A 9 -11.17 1.08 -25.06
C LEU A 9 -11.18 -0.23 -24.27
N THR A 10 -11.67 -1.29 -24.91
CA THR A 10 -11.39 -2.67 -24.54
C THR A 10 -9.99 -3.03 -25.07
N PHE A 11 -9.12 -3.58 -24.21
CA PHE A 11 -8.01 -4.39 -24.70
C PHE A 11 -7.80 -5.61 -23.82
N GLY A 12 -8.21 -6.75 -24.35
CA GLY A 12 -7.76 -8.08 -23.98
C GLY A 12 -7.46 -8.86 -25.26
N VAL A 13 -6.35 -9.62 -25.21
CA VAL A 13 -5.90 -10.69 -26.12
C VAL A 13 -5.12 -10.30 -27.40
N GLY A 14 -3.79 -10.32 -27.25
CA GLY A 14 -2.87 -11.13 -28.07
C GLY A 14 -2.65 -10.79 -29.55
N VAL A 15 -1.57 -10.04 -29.85
CA VAL A 15 -0.75 -10.23 -31.08
C VAL A 15 0.71 -9.82 -30.78
N LYS A 16 1.64 -10.67 -31.26
CA LYS A 16 3.12 -10.59 -31.36
C LYS A 16 3.84 -9.28 -31.00
N LEU A 17 4.90 -9.43 -30.20
CA LEU A 17 6.02 -8.49 -30.05
C LEU A 17 6.57 -8.04 -31.42
N PRO A 18 6.95 -6.76 -31.52
CA PRO A 18 8.28 -6.43 -31.99
C PRO A 18 9.06 -5.63 -30.94
N ASN A 19 10.35 -5.95 -30.85
CA ASN A 19 11.35 -5.27 -30.05
C ASN A 19 11.33 -3.76 -30.29
N GLN A 20 10.96 -2.98 -29.26
CA GLN A 20 11.57 -1.68 -29.00
C GLN A 20 11.23 -1.18 -27.59
N THR A 21 12.29 -0.81 -26.88
CA THR A 21 12.33 -0.15 -25.57
C THR A 21 11.38 1.04 -25.51
N ASN A 22 10.29 0.96 -24.74
CA ASN A 22 9.46 2.12 -24.44
C ASN A 22 9.29 2.28 -22.93
N THR A 23 10.27 2.96 -22.34
CA THR A 23 10.28 3.44 -20.96
C THR A 23 9.29 4.58 -20.78
N LYS A 24 7.99 4.32 -20.86
CA LYS A 24 6.96 5.26 -20.38
C LYS A 24 6.60 4.89 -18.94
N THR A 25 6.94 5.83 -18.07
CA THR A 25 7.23 5.72 -16.65
C THR A 25 5.99 5.54 -15.75
N PRO A 26 6.17 5.07 -14.49
CA PRO A 26 5.13 4.98 -13.45
C PRO A 26 4.42 6.30 -13.10
N VAL A 27 4.86 7.43 -13.67
CA VAL A 27 4.29 8.77 -13.51
C VAL A 27 2.99 8.90 -14.32
N VAL A 28 2.93 8.30 -15.52
CA VAL A 28 1.72 8.29 -16.38
C VAL A 28 0.57 7.55 -15.68
N TYR A 29 0.87 6.39 -15.07
CA TYR A 29 -0.10 5.62 -14.28
C TYR A 29 -0.60 6.40 -13.05
N ALA A 30 0.26 7.18 -12.38
CA ALA A 30 -0.15 7.99 -11.23
C ALA A 30 -1.08 9.15 -11.65
N ILE A 31 -0.81 9.79 -12.79
CA ILE A 31 -1.62 10.91 -13.32
C ILE A 31 -2.95 10.42 -13.87
N ILE A 32 -2.98 9.27 -14.57
CA ILE A 32 -4.22 8.64 -15.03
C ILE A 32 -5.12 8.31 -13.84
N ASN A 33 -4.56 7.73 -12.77
CA ASN A 33 -5.31 7.48 -11.54
C ASN A 33 -5.79 8.77 -10.86
N LEU A 34 -5.02 9.87 -10.88
CA LEU A 34 -5.45 11.15 -10.34
C LEU A 34 -6.55 11.82 -11.18
N LYS A 35 -6.50 11.69 -12.50
CA LYS A 35 -7.54 12.21 -13.42
C LYS A 35 -8.84 11.41 -13.32
N LEU A 36 -8.79 10.08 -13.27
CA LEU A 36 -9.95 9.23 -13.00
C LEU A 36 -10.62 9.60 -11.68
N ASN A 37 -9.85 9.74 -10.59
CA ASN A 37 -10.40 10.14 -9.28
C ASN A 37 -11.01 11.56 -9.26
N ARG A 38 -10.62 12.45 -10.20
CA ARG A 38 -11.20 13.80 -10.34
C ARG A 38 -12.48 13.79 -11.16
N ILE A 39 -12.57 12.93 -12.20
CA ILE A 39 -13.80 12.75 -12.99
C ILE A 39 -14.92 12.15 -12.13
N VAL A 40 -14.58 11.23 -11.23
CA VAL A 40 -15.55 10.60 -10.30
C VAL A 40 -16.14 11.59 -9.30
N LYS A 41 -15.40 12.64 -8.91
CA LYS A 41 -15.93 13.70 -8.03
C LYS A 41 -17.05 14.55 -8.65
N ASN A 42 -17.16 14.57 -9.98
CA ASN A 42 -18.18 15.38 -10.67
C ASN A 42 -19.50 14.62 -10.90
N CYS A 43 -19.58 13.35 -10.49
CA CYS A 43 -20.79 12.51 -10.56
C CYS A 43 -21.29 12.14 -9.15
N GLU A 44 -21.35 13.10 -8.22
CA GLU A 44 -22.03 12.90 -6.93
C GLU A 44 -23.54 13.18 -7.08
N MET A 45 -24.34 12.12 -6.98
CA MET A 45 -25.76 12.19 -6.61
C MET A 45 -25.86 12.41 -5.09
N PRO A 46 -26.92 13.08 -4.59
CA PRO A 46 -27.03 13.45 -3.19
C PRO A 46 -27.03 12.22 -2.27
N ALA A 47 -26.31 12.33 -1.15
CA ALA A 47 -26.18 11.30 -0.14
C ALA A 47 -27.55 11.01 0.52
N ALA A 48 -27.94 9.74 0.54
CA ALA A 48 -29.02 9.26 1.39
C ALA A 48 -28.46 9.00 2.80
N ASP A 49 -29.09 9.62 3.80
CA ASP A 49 -28.79 9.47 5.22
C ASP A 49 -28.94 8.01 5.66
N ILE A 50 -27.87 7.44 6.22
CA ILE A 50 -27.92 6.20 7.00
C ILE A 50 -27.80 6.60 8.45
N SER A 51 -28.88 6.37 9.19
CA SER A 51 -29.06 6.65 10.60
C SER A 51 -28.00 5.98 11.47
N ASP A 52 -27.33 6.81 12.27
CA ASP A 52 -26.48 6.43 13.39
C ASP A 52 -27.23 5.54 14.39
N ASN A 53 -26.63 4.39 14.72
CA ASN A 53 -26.91 3.71 15.99
C ASN A 53 -25.58 3.58 16.75
N SER A 54 -25.53 4.29 17.87
CA SER A 54 -24.40 4.54 18.75
C SER A 54 -23.97 3.30 19.54
N SER A 55 -22.64 3.13 19.70
CA SER A 55 -21.91 2.97 20.99
C SER A 55 -20.68 2.04 20.93
N THR A 56 -20.38 1.39 19.80
CA THR A 56 -19.24 0.45 19.69
C THR A 56 -18.46 0.61 18.38
N ASN A 57 -18.47 1.79 17.76
CA ASN A 57 -17.69 2.01 16.54
C ASN A 57 -16.23 2.34 16.91
N GLY A 58 -15.30 1.40 16.69
CA GLY A 58 -13.86 1.68 16.82
C GLY A 58 -13.42 2.86 15.93
N TRP A 59 -12.24 3.44 16.21
CA TRP A 59 -11.89 4.77 15.68
C TRP A 59 -11.72 4.78 14.16
N PHE A 60 -11.15 3.72 13.61
CA PHE A 60 -10.84 3.59 12.19
C PHE A 60 -11.30 2.26 11.57
N VAL A 61 -12.11 1.45 12.26
CA VAL A 61 -12.57 0.13 11.79
C VAL A 61 -13.21 0.21 10.40
N LEU A 62 -14.10 1.17 10.18
CA LEU A 62 -14.78 1.35 8.90
C LEU A 62 -13.82 1.77 7.78
N GLU A 63 -12.84 2.62 8.08
CA GLU A 63 -11.78 2.99 7.16
C GLU A 63 -10.88 1.79 6.83
N ILE A 64 -10.56 0.96 7.83
CA ILE A 64 -9.74 -0.25 7.67
C ILE A 64 -10.48 -1.29 6.82
N GLN A 65 -11.79 -1.49 7.00
CA GLN A 65 -12.59 -2.34 6.11
C GLN A 65 -12.48 -1.88 4.65
N LYS A 66 -12.57 -0.57 4.38
CA LYS A 66 -12.38 -0.01 3.03
C LYS A 66 -10.97 -0.25 2.50
N MET A 67 -9.95 -0.11 3.35
CA MET A 67 -8.55 -0.41 2.97
C MET A 67 -8.35 -1.90 2.66
N MET A 68 -8.89 -2.81 3.48
CA MET A 68 -8.82 -4.25 3.28
C MET A 68 -9.45 -4.67 1.95
N HIS A 69 -10.63 -4.16 1.61
CA HIS A 69 -11.24 -4.33 0.28
C HIS A 69 -10.31 -3.77 -0.81
N GLY A 70 -9.73 -2.58 -0.59
CA GLY A 70 -8.72 -1.97 -1.47
C GLY A 70 -7.46 -2.82 -1.70
N PHE A 71 -7.12 -3.73 -0.78
CA PHE A 71 -6.00 -4.65 -0.86
C PHE A 71 -6.36 -6.04 -1.39
N GLY A 72 -7.63 -6.28 -1.72
CA GLY A 72 -8.08 -7.53 -2.34
C GLY A 72 -8.88 -8.46 -1.43
N ASP A 73 -9.29 -8.02 -0.24
CA ASP A 73 -10.35 -8.71 0.52
C ASP A 73 -11.71 -8.53 -0.17
N CYS A 74 -12.76 -9.16 0.36
CA CYS A 74 -14.11 -9.03 -0.19
C CYS A 74 -14.66 -7.59 -0.07
N LYS A 75 -15.80 -7.33 -0.73
CA LYS A 75 -16.45 -6.00 -0.75
C LYS A 75 -16.77 -5.46 0.66
N GLN A 76 -17.15 -6.36 1.56
CA GLN A 76 -17.50 -6.06 2.95
C GLN A 76 -16.66 -6.93 3.89
N PRO A 77 -15.40 -6.55 4.17
CA PRO A 77 -14.57 -7.28 5.12
C PRO A 77 -15.24 -7.36 6.49
N LEU A 78 -14.97 -8.44 7.23
CA LEU A 78 -15.57 -8.63 8.56
C LEU A 78 -15.16 -7.51 9.52
N TYR A 79 -16.14 -7.02 10.29
CA TYR A 79 -15.91 -5.96 11.28
C TYR A 79 -14.89 -6.42 12.33
N GLU A 80 -15.08 -7.62 12.88
CA GLU A 80 -14.21 -8.23 13.89
C GLU A 80 -12.75 -8.34 13.40
N THR A 81 -12.57 -8.70 12.12
CA THR A 81 -11.23 -8.76 11.51
C THR A 81 -10.62 -7.36 11.40
N ALA A 82 -11.40 -6.37 10.97
CA ALA A 82 -10.91 -4.99 10.86
C ALA A 82 -10.59 -4.37 12.23
N GLU A 83 -11.36 -4.68 13.27
CA GLU A 83 -11.10 -4.28 14.65
C GLU A 83 -9.78 -4.90 15.17
N LEU A 84 -9.57 -6.20 14.93
CA LEU A 84 -8.30 -6.85 15.25
C LEU A 84 -7.13 -6.19 14.52
N VAL A 85 -7.29 -5.88 13.22
CA VAL A 85 -6.27 -5.16 12.43
C VAL A 85 -6.02 -3.76 12.98
N GLU A 86 -7.04 -3.04 13.45
CA GLU A 86 -6.89 -1.72 14.10
C GLU A 86 -6.00 -1.82 15.34
N ASN A 87 -6.26 -2.81 16.20
CA ASN A 87 -5.50 -3.02 17.43
C ASN A 87 -4.02 -3.35 17.15
N ILE A 88 -3.77 -4.29 16.24
CA ILE A 88 -2.40 -4.65 15.80
C ILE A 88 -1.71 -3.42 15.21
N LEU A 89 -2.40 -2.66 14.34
CA LEU A 89 -1.87 -1.47 13.71
C LEU A 89 -1.43 -0.42 14.75
N LYS A 90 -2.27 -0.16 15.76
CA LYS A 90 -1.96 0.81 16.82
C LYS A 90 -0.69 0.41 17.56
N GLU A 91 -0.57 -0.85 17.96
CA GLU A 91 0.63 -1.37 18.63
C GLU A 91 1.90 -1.22 17.76
N GLN A 92 1.81 -1.58 16.47
CA GLN A 92 2.95 -1.46 15.54
C GLN A 92 3.36 0.00 15.31
N LEU A 93 2.38 0.91 15.22
CA LEU A 93 2.66 2.34 15.05
C LEU A 93 3.28 2.98 16.29
N ILE A 94 2.86 2.58 17.49
CA ILE A 94 3.48 3.04 18.74
C ILE A 94 4.95 2.59 18.81
N GLN A 95 5.23 1.33 18.49
CA GLN A 95 6.62 0.83 18.45
C GLN A 95 7.46 1.59 17.41
N PHE A 96 6.90 1.85 16.23
CA PHE A 96 7.57 2.62 15.20
C PHE A 96 7.83 4.07 15.63
N LEU A 97 6.87 4.69 16.32
CA LEU A 97 7.00 6.03 16.86
C LEU A 97 8.10 6.12 17.93
N ASN A 98 8.18 5.14 18.83
CA ASN A 98 9.24 5.06 19.83
C ASN A 98 10.63 4.93 19.18
N ALA A 99 10.76 4.10 18.13
CA ALA A 99 12.00 3.99 17.37
C ALA A 99 12.40 5.33 16.71
N LEU A 100 11.42 6.13 16.25
CA LEU A 100 11.68 7.47 15.71
C LEU A 100 12.15 8.43 16.80
N PHE A 101 11.59 8.35 18.01
CA PHE A 101 12.03 9.15 19.15
C PHE A 101 13.47 8.81 19.55
N GLU A 102 13.85 7.53 19.59
CA GLU A 102 15.22 7.12 19.87
C GLU A 102 16.22 7.67 18.84
N VAL A 103 15.83 7.68 17.55
CA VAL A 103 16.66 8.24 16.48
C VAL A 103 16.76 9.76 16.60
N ALA A 104 15.66 10.45 16.91
CA ALA A 104 15.64 11.89 17.11
C ALA A 104 16.50 12.32 18.32
N ALA A 105 16.44 11.56 19.41
CA ALA A 105 17.27 11.79 20.59
C ALA A 105 18.77 11.64 20.26
N LYS A 106 19.15 10.59 19.52
CA LYS A 106 20.54 10.36 19.10
C LYS A 106 21.04 11.39 18.09
N SER A 107 20.17 11.93 17.24
CA SER A 107 20.52 13.00 16.29
C SER A 107 20.46 14.41 16.90
N ASN A 108 20.15 14.52 18.20
CA ASN A 108 19.91 15.78 18.92
C ASN A 108 18.88 16.69 18.23
N SER A 109 17.88 16.08 17.58
CA SER A 109 16.80 16.78 16.90
C SER A 109 15.62 16.99 17.84
N LYS A 110 15.15 18.24 17.94
CA LYS A 110 13.96 18.58 18.74
C LYS A 110 12.64 18.21 18.08
N LYS A 111 12.64 17.81 16.80
CA LYS A 111 11.43 17.51 16.01
C LYS A 111 11.68 16.34 15.08
N ILE A 112 10.71 15.43 14.98
CA ILE A 112 10.75 14.35 13.99
C ILE A 112 10.34 14.90 12.63
N GLY A 113 11.21 14.71 11.64
CA GLY A 113 11.02 15.03 10.23
C GLY A 113 11.34 13.85 9.33
N ILE A 114 11.57 14.12 8.04
CA ILE A 114 11.81 13.08 7.02
C ILE A 114 13.10 12.29 7.31
N LYS A 115 14.12 12.95 7.87
CA LYS A 115 15.45 12.38 8.13
C LYS A 115 15.39 11.18 9.07
N GLU A 116 14.59 11.27 10.13
CA GLU A 116 14.43 10.20 11.12
C GLU A 116 13.79 8.94 10.49
N PHE A 117 12.78 9.12 9.61
CA PHE A 117 12.20 8.00 8.85
C PHE A 117 13.22 7.36 7.89
N LEU A 118 13.98 8.17 7.15
CA LEU A 118 15.02 7.67 6.23
C LEU A 118 16.08 6.88 6.99
N PHE A 119 16.49 7.37 8.15
CA PHE A 119 17.49 6.71 8.97
C PHE A 119 16.99 5.36 9.48
N LEU A 120 15.74 5.25 9.95
CA LEU A 120 15.18 3.95 10.35
C LEU A 120 15.09 2.97 9.18
N LEU A 121 14.68 3.44 8.00
CA LEU A 121 14.47 2.60 6.83
C LEU A 121 15.76 2.22 6.09
N ARG A 122 16.92 2.72 6.52
CA ARG A 122 18.20 2.54 5.82
C ARG A 122 18.58 1.08 5.58
N HIS A 123 18.18 0.20 6.50
CA HIS A 123 18.48 -1.23 6.38
C HIS A 123 17.54 -1.93 5.40
N SER A 124 16.37 -1.34 5.11
CA SER A 124 15.33 -1.91 4.25
C SER A 124 15.23 -1.17 2.92
N PRO A 125 16.09 -1.48 1.93
CA PRO A 125 16.17 -0.70 0.70
C PRO A 125 14.86 -0.74 -0.12
N VAL A 126 14.10 -1.83 -0.05
CA VAL A 126 12.78 -1.94 -0.71
C VAL A 126 11.77 -0.98 -0.07
N LYS A 127 11.65 -0.97 1.26
CA LYS A 127 10.73 -0.06 1.98
C LYS A 127 11.18 1.40 1.84
N LEU A 128 12.49 1.65 1.90
CA LEU A 128 13.08 2.96 1.67
C LEU A 128 12.71 3.51 0.28
N ARG A 129 12.79 2.67 -0.76
CA ARG A 129 12.36 3.04 -2.11
C ARG A 129 10.86 3.34 -2.18
N ARG A 130 9.99 2.53 -1.57
CA ARG A 130 8.55 2.82 -1.48
C ARG A 130 8.29 4.18 -0.83
N PHE A 131 9.02 4.48 0.25
CA PHE A 131 8.90 5.76 0.94
C PHE A 131 9.37 6.94 0.09
N CYS A 132 10.50 6.84 -0.61
CA CYS A 132 10.94 7.87 -1.56
C CYS A 132 9.94 8.05 -2.71
N LYS A 133 9.31 6.97 -3.20
CA LYS A 133 8.23 7.06 -4.19
C LYS A 133 7.02 7.81 -3.64
N TYR A 134 6.64 7.57 -2.38
CA TYR A 134 5.59 8.34 -1.71
C TYR A 134 5.93 9.83 -1.62
N LEU A 135 7.17 10.19 -1.24
CA LEU A 135 7.62 11.59 -1.21
C LEU A 135 7.56 12.23 -2.60
N GLN A 136 7.94 11.48 -3.65
CA GLN A 136 7.82 11.91 -5.05
C GLN A 136 6.37 12.31 -5.40
N VAL A 137 5.43 11.38 -5.18
CA VAL A 137 4.00 11.57 -5.50
C VAL A 137 3.37 12.67 -4.64
N ARG A 138 3.78 12.78 -3.38
CA ARG A 138 3.28 13.84 -2.49
C ARG A 138 3.73 15.22 -2.95
N GLY A 139 4.99 15.39 -3.36
CA GLY A 139 5.45 16.66 -3.90
C GLY A 139 4.67 17.08 -5.15
N PHE A 140 4.37 16.14 -6.06
CA PHE A 140 3.52 16.45 -7.23
C PHE A 140 2.11 16.92 -6.86
N LYS A 141 1.52 16.38 -5.78
CA LYS A 141 0.20 16.81 -5.29
C LYS A 141 0.23 18.20 -4.67
N ASP A 142 1.35 18.58 -4.06
CA ASP A 142 1.53 19.93 -3.52
C ASP A 142 1.58 20.93 -4.70
N TYR A 143 2.36 20.63 -5.76
CA TYR A 143 2.40 21.43 -7.01
C TYR A 143 1.04 21.54 -7.73
N ALA A 144 0.31 20.43 -7.85
CA ALA A 144 -0.98 20.41 -8.55
C ALA A 144 -2.12 21.15 -7.80
N LYS A 145 -1.91 21.56 -6.55
CA LYS A 145 -2.84 22.40 -5.79
C LYS A 145 -2.51 23.90 -5.92
N GLU A 146 -1.27 24.23 -6.26
CA GLU A 146 -0.81 25.61 -6.42
C GLU A 146 -1.18 26.17 -7.80
N ASP A 147 -1.24 25.33 -8.84
CA ASP A 147 -1.61 25.74 -10.19
C ASP A 147 -3.07 25.39 -10.54
N GLU A 148 -3.96 26.38 -10.42
CA GLU A 148 -5.18 26.44 -11.23
C GLU A 148 -4.77 26.94 -12.63
N PHE A 149 -5.11 26.18 -13.68
CA PHE A 149 -4.92 26.44 -15.12
C PHE A 149 -3.64 25.97 -15.85
N THR A 150 -3.90 25.21 -16.94
CA THR A 150 -3.14 25.09 -18.20
C THR A 150 -1.65 24.73 -18.14
N ARG A 151 -1.31 23.44 -18.12
CA ARG A 151 -0.07 22.96 -18.76
C ARG A 151 -0.31 21.70 -19.58
N ASP A 152 0.17 21.73 -20.82
CA ASP A 152 0.17 20.59 -21.74
C ASP A 152 1.13 19.50 -21.27
N MET A 153 0.93 18.29 -21.80
CA MET A 153 1.67 17.04 -21.52
C MET A 153 3.22 17.13 -21.59
N LYS A 154 3.80 18.24 -22.04
CA LYS A 154 5.24 18.42 -22.32
C LYS A 154 6.07 18.90 -21.12
N ASP A 155 5.45 19.43 -20.07
CA ASP A 155 6.16 19.99 -18.91
C ASP A 155 6.50 18.98 -17.80
N PHE A 156 6.16 17.70 -17.97
CA PHE A 156 6.36 16.68 -16.92
C PHE A 156 7.82 16.30 -16.64
N CYS A 157 8.74 16.63 -17.54
CA CYS A 157 10.16 16.37 -17.37
C CYS A 157 10.80 17.31 -16.33
N ASP A 158 10.38 18.58 -16.26
CA ASP A 158 10.95 19.56 -15.32
C ASP A 158 10.43 19.41 -13.88
N ILE A 159 9.28 18.76 -13.70
CA ILE A 159 8.70 18.51 -12.37
C ILE A 159 9.55 17.51 -11.56
N GLN A 160 10.35 16.68 -12.24
CA GLN A 160 11.28 15.75 -11.58
C GLN A 160 12.36 16.49 -10.77
N SER A 161 12.75 17.69 -11.22
CA SER A 161 13.75 18.54 -10.56
C SER A 161 13.16 19.34 -9.38
N GLY A 162 11.84 19.57 -9.38
CA GLY A 162 11.17 20.44 -8.42
C GLY A 162 10.95 19.87 -7.02
N ASN A 163 10.93 18.54 -6.82
CA ASN A 163 10.51 17.98 -5.52
C ASN A 163 11.57 18.16 -4.41
N LYS A 164 11.56 19.32 -3.76
CA LYS A 164 12.49 19.72 -2.69
C LYS A 164 12.59 18.65 -1.59
N LYS A 165 11.46 18.04 -1.18
CA LYS A 165 11.42 17.03 -0.11
C LYS A 165 12.14 15.74 -0.52
N LEU A 166 11.94 15.26 -1.75
CA LEU A 166 12.65 14.09 -2.27
C LEU A 166 14.14 14.38 -2.47
N ASN A 167 14.49 15.53 -3.05
CA ASN A 167 15.89 15.88 -3.30
C ASN A 167 16.66 16.01 -1.98
N SER A 168 16.08 16.65 -0.95
CA SER A 168 16.68 16.69 0.38
C SER A 168 16.78 15.30 1.03
N ALA A 169 15.83 14.40 0.77
CA ALA A 169 15.90 13.02 1.25
C ALA A 169 17.06 12.25 0.61
N LEU A 170 17.22 12.33 -0.72
CA LEU A 170 18.31 11.68 -1.45
C LEU A 170 19.68 12.22 -1.04
N ALA A 171 19.81 13.55 -0.88
CA ALA A 171 21.05 14.16 -0.38
C ALA A 171 21.41 13.67 1.03
N PHE A 172 20.43 13.52 1.92
CA PHE A 172 20.65 12.94 3.25
C PHE A 172 21.10 11.46 3.18
N LEU A 173 20.53 10.67 2.27
CA LEU A 173 20.95 9.27 2.08
C LEU A 173 22.41 9.17 1.60
N GLN A 174 22.86 10.08 0.73
CA GLN A 174 24.27 10.16 0.32
C GLN A 174 25.20 10.53 1.49
N GLN A 175 24.73 11.37 2.41
CA GLN A 175 25.51 11.77 3.58
C GLN A 175 25.73 10.59 4.57
N ILE A 176 24.71 9.75 4.78
CA ILE A 176 24.80 8.63 5.74
C ILE A 176 25.45 7.38 5.15
N ASP A 177 25.54 7.29 3.83
CA ASP A 177 26.14 6.17 3.11
C ASP A 177 27.14 6.67 2.05
N PRO A 178 28.44 6.73 2.39
CA PRO A 178 29.48 7.16 1.46
C PRO A 178 29.57 6.31 0.19
N SER A 179 29.12 5.05 0.23
CA SER A 179 29.09 4.18 -0.97
C SER A 179 28.03 4.59 -1.98
N CYS A 180 27.11 5.48 -1.58
CA CYS A 180 25.94 5.93 -2.34
C CYS A 180 24.97 4.81 -2.75
N TYR A 181 25.13 3.59 -2.23
CA TYR A 181 24.24 2.46 -2.50
C TYR A 181 22.80 2.81 -2.11
N LEU A 182 22.57 3.35 -0.91
CA LEU A 182 21.25 3.70 -0.41
C LEU A 182 20.54 4.74 -1.31
N CYS A 183 21.26 5.76 -1.75
CA CYS A 183 20.70 6.75 -2.66
C CYS A 183 20.32 6.12 -4.01
N SER A 184 21.16 5.21 -4.54
CA SER A 184 20.92 4.57 -5.82
C SER A 184 19.66 3.67 -5.82
N VAL A 185 19.45 2.90 -4.75
CA VAL A 185 18.29 2.00 -4.63
C VAL A 185 17.00 2.76 -4.32
N ALA A 186 17.10 3.84 -3.54
CA ALA A 186 15.95 4.60 -3.08
C ALA A 186 15.38 5.55 -4.15
N ASP A 187 16.19 6.00 -5.11
CA ASP A 187 15.79 6.97 -6.13
C ASP A 187 14.68 6.43 -7.05
N PRO A 188 13.44 6.97 -6.94
CA PRO A 188 12.30 6.47 -7.72
C PRO A 188 12.32 6.93 -9.18
N THR A 189 13.25 7.80 -9.57
CA THR A 189 13.44 8.24 -10.98
C THR A 189 14.26 7.23 -11.78
N LYS A 190 15.04 6.39 -11.10
CA LYS A 190 15.91 5.38 -11.71
C LYS A 190 15.28 3.99 -11.60
N PRO A 191 15.65 3.04 -12.49
CA PRO A 191 15.26 1.64 -12.36
C PRO A 191 15.75 1.09 -11.01
N SER A 192 14.94 0.28 -10.34
CA SER A 192 15.42 -0.39 -9.12
C SER A 192 16.21 -1.64 -9.47
N PRO A 193 17.37 -1.88 -8.85
CA PRO A 193 18.02 -3.18 -8.93
C PRO A 193 17.31 -4.24 -8.06
N LEU A 194 16.41 -3.83 -7.16
CA LEU A 194 15.69 -4.71 -6.25
C LEU A 194 14.26 -4.91 -6.72
N ILE A 195 13.81 -6.16 -6.68
CA ILE A 195 12.42 -6.52 -6.99
C ILE A 195 11.62 -6.48 -5.69
N ASP A 196 10.45 -5.86 -5.78
CA ASP A 196 9.50 -5.77 -4.68
C ASP A 196 8.39 -6.81 -4.89
N ASP A 197 8.69 -8.06 -4.55
CA ASP A 197 7.78 -9.19 -4.79
C ASP A 197 6.45 -9.03 -4.07
N ALA A 198 6.45 -8.53 -2.83
CA ALA A 198 5.23 -8.31 -2.06
C ALA A 198 4.32 -7.27 -2.73
N LEU A 199 4.88 -6.16 -3.22
CA LEU A 199 4.09 -5.15 -3.93
C LEU A 199 3.59 -5.68 -5.29
N LYS A 200 4.42 -6.46 -5.99
CA LYS A 200 4.05 -7.09 -7.26
C LYS A 200 2.89 -8.07 -7.09
N GLU A 201 2.98 -9.00 -6.13
CA GLU A 201 1.91 -9.97 -5.84
C GLU A 201 0.61 -9.26 -5.45
N ARG A 202 0.70 -8.19 -4.64
CA ARG A 202 -0.45 -7.36 -4.29
C ARG A 202 -1.09 -6.72 -5.52
N GLN A 203 -0.30 -6.20 -6.45
CA GLN A 203 -0.79 -5.62 -7.70
C GLN A 203 -1.47 -6.65 -8.58
N GLU A 204 -0.89 -7.83 -8.75
CA GLU A 204 -1.49 -8.94 -9.50
C GLU A 204 -2.80 -9.41 -8.86
N ARG A 205 -2.87 -9.46 -7.52
CA ARG A 205 -4.11 -9.77 -6.78
C ARG A 205 -5.20 -8.75 -7.04
N ILE A 206 -4.85 -7.47 -6.96
CA ILE A 206 -5.76 -6.38 -7.27
C ILE A 206 -6.21 -6.44 -8.73
N GLU A 207 -5.29 -6.64 -9.67
CA GLU A 207 -5.58 -6.71 -11.10
C GLU A 207 -6.61 -7.80 -11.40
N ARG A 208 -6.38 -9.02 -10.91
CA ARG A 208 -7.32 -10.15 -11.03
C ARG A 208 -8.70 -9.84 -10.48
N MET A 209 -8.77 -9.16 -9.34
CA MET A 209 -10.04 -8.74 -8.75
C MET A 209 -10.70 -7.63 -9.58
N THR A 210 -9.92 -6.66 -10.05
CA THR A 210 -10.43 -5.50 -10.79
C THR A 210 -10.82 -5.79 -12.23
N SER A 211 -10.24 -6.83 -12.85
CA SER A 211 -10.58 -7.24 -14.22
C SER A 211 -11.98 -7.82 -14.35
N ALA A 212 -12.58 -8.25 -13.24
CA ALA A 212 -13.93 -8.81 -13.18
C ALA A 212 -15.03 -7.78 -12.87
N MET A 213 -14.66 -6.51 -12.63
CA MET A 213 -15.61 -5.49 -12.16
C MET A 213 -16.31 -4.81 -13.33
N ASP A 214 -17.59 -4.50 -13.15
CA ASP A 214 -18.25 -3.50 -13.98
C ASP A 214 -17.79 -2.07 -13.63
N VAL A 215 -18.24 -1.09 -14.41
CA VAL A 215 -17.87 0.33 -14.21
C VAL A 215 -18.27 0.83 -12.83
N SER A 216 -19.50 0.56 -12.38
CA SER A 216 -20.04 1.04 -11.10
C SER A 216 -19.26 0.44 -9.92
N GLN A 217 -19.04 -0.87 -9.99
CA GLN A 217 -18.25 -1.65 -9.05
C GLN A 217 -16.80 -1.14 -8.96
N TYR A 218 -16.17 -0.86 -10.10
CA TYR A 218 -14.82 -0.32 -10.14
C TYR A 218 -14.75 1.08 -9.51
N LEU A 219 -15.77 1.92 -9.70
CA LEU A 219 -15.84 3.25 -9.06
C LEU A 219 -15.95 3.14 -7.54
N GLU A 220 -16.81 2.24 -7.05
CA GLU A 220 -16.95 1.96 -5.62
C GLU A 220 -15.65 1.42 -5.01
N TYR A 221 -15.00 0.47 -5.70
CA TYR A 221 -13.70 -0.06 -5.32
C TYR A 221 -12.62 1.03 -5.25
N ASN A 222 -12.55 1.93 -6.24
CA ASN A 222 -11.58 3.03 -6.22
C ASN A 222 -11.81 3.98 -5.04
N LYS A 223 -13.06 4.27 -4.72
CA LYS A 223 -13.41 5.06 -3.53
C LYS A 223 -12.88 4.38 -2.26
N ALA A 224 -13.16 3.08 -2.09
CA ALA A 224 -12.66 2.29 -0.97
C ALA A 224 -11.13 2.27 -0.89
N LYS A 225 -10.45 1.93 -1.99
CA LYS A 225 -8.98 1.90 -2.13
C LYS A 225 -8.32 3.25 -1.83
N SER A 226 -9.02 4.36 -2.10
CA SER A 226 -8.49 5.70 -1.85
C SER A 226 -8.62 6.20 -0.41
N THR A 227 -9.20 5.38 0.48
CA THR A 227 -9.39 5.69 1.91
C THR A 227 -8.05 5.85 2.62
N SER A 228 -8.00 6.74 3.61
CA SER A 228 -6.78 7.07 4.35
C SER A 228 -7.12 7.55 5.76
N PHE A 229 -6.21 7.34 6.71
CA PHE A 229 -6.35 7.82 8.09
C PHE A 229 -6.38 9.34 8.25
N LYS A 230 -6.06 10.12 7.21
CA LYS A 230 -6.09 11.60 7.25
C LYS A 230 -7.08 12.23 6.27
N ARG A 231 -7.35 11.60 5.14
CA ARG A 231 -8.18 12.20 4.09
C ARG A 231 -9.65 12.17 4.52
N GLY A 232 -10.29 13.35 4.59
CA GLY A 232 -11.70 13.45 4.95
C GLY A 232 -12.00 13.12 6.41
N GLN A 233 -10.97 13.09 7.26
CA GLN A 233 -11.09 12.85 8.69
C GLN A 233 -10.92 14.19 9.44
N PRO A 234 -11.54 14.34 10.63
CA PRO A 234 -11.31 15.50 11.48
C PRO A 234 -9.82 15.72 11.76
N ALA A 235 -9.41 16.99 11.81
CA ALA A 235 -8.05 17.33 12.22
C ALA A 235 -7.78 16.79 13.63
N GLY A 236 -6.59 16.23 13.86
CA GLY A 236 -6.24 15.65 15.16
C GLY A 236 -6.68 14.20 15.37
N LYS A 237 -7.79 13.71 14.76
CA LYS A 237 -8.33 12.36 15.01
C LYS A 237 -7.29 11.23 15.00
N PHE A 238 -6.40 11.22 14.00
CA PHE A 238 -5.35 10.19 13.90
C PHE A 238 -4.30 10.29 15.02
N GLN A 239 -3.96 11.51 15.42
CA GLN A 239 -3.05 11.76 16.54
C GLN A 239 -3.72 11.35 17.85
N ASP A 240 -4.96 11.77 18.07
CA ASP A 240 -5.71 11.49 19.30
C ASP A 240 -5.93 9.98 19.46
N TRP A 241 -6.24 9.27 18.37
CA TRP A 241 -6.36 7.81 18.37
C TRP A 241 -5.07 7.11 18.78
N LEU A 242 -3.95 7.52 18.16
CA LEU A 242 -2.66 6.87 18.37
C LEU A 242 -2.13 7.14 19.78
N LEU A 243 -2.37 8.35 20.31
CA LEU A 243 -1.84 8.81 21.60
C LEU A 243 -2.83 8.69 22.76
N LYS A 244 -4.07 8.20 22.54
CA LYS A 244 -5.15 8.15 23.54
C LYS A 244 -4.72 7.65 24.92
N ASP A 245 -3.88 6.62 24.94
CA ASP A 245 -3.44 5.93 26.17
C ASP A 245 -1.92 6.05 26.38
N SER A 246 -1.26 6.94 25.64
CA SER A 246 0.19 7.17 25.73
C SER A 246 0.50 8.43 26.52
N PRO A 247 1.59 8.46 27.31
CA PRO A 247 2.06 9.70 27.90
C PRO A 247 2.38 10.71 26.80
N THR A 248 2.31 12.00 27.14
CA THR A 248 2.60 13.08 26.19
C THR A 248 3.97 12.83 25.54
N PRO A 249 4.06 12.85 24.20
CA PRO A 249 5.29 12.51 23.51
C PRO A 249 6.38 13.53 23.85
N GLU A 250 7.58 13.03 24.15
CA GLU A 250 8.75 13.85 24.49
C GLU A 250 9.16 14.78 23.33
N PHE A 251 8.94 14.35 22.08
CA PHE A 251 9.24 15.13 20.88
C PHE A 251 7.97 15.46 20.09
N ALA A 252 7.87 16.71 19.64
CA ALA A 252 6.77 17.13 18.78
C ALA A 252 6.99 16.66 17.32
N LEU A 253 5.95 16.07 16.73
CA LEU A 253 5.93 15.70 15.32
C LEU A 253 5.46 16.87 14.47
N ASN A 254 6.13 17.11 13.34
CA ASN A 254 5.67 18.11 12.38
C ASN A 254 4.46 17.59 11.55
N ALA A 255 3.69 18.49 10.95
CA ALA A 255 2.52 18.12 10.13
C ALA A 255 2.88 17.16 8.96
N THR A 256 4.09 17.27 8.44
CA THR A 256 4.61 16.38 7.38
C THR A 256 4.84 14.96 7.90
N ALA A 257 5.40 14.81 9.10
CA ALA A 257 5.68 13.56 9.80
C ALA A 257 4.39 12.84 10.16
N TRP A 258 3.37 13.56 10.66
CA TRP A 258 2.03 12.98 10.86
C TRP A 258 1.42 12.43 9.57
N SER A 259 1.65 13.09 8.44
CA SER A 259 1.17 12.58 7.14
C SER A 259 2.00 11.41 6.62
N ILE A 260 3.28 11.32 6.99
CA ILE A 260 4.14 10.17 6.71
C ILE A 260 3.74 8.97 7.58
N LEU A 261 3.46 9.17 8.87
CA LEU A 261 2.93 8.12 9.74
C LEU A 261 1.60 7.57 9.22
N SER A 262 0.70 8.43 8.74
CA SER A 262 -0.55 7.99 8.10
C SER A 262 -0.30 7.13 6.85
N TYR A 263 0.77 7.38 6.10
CA TYR A 263 1.19 6.53 4.98
C TYR A 263 1.70 5.16 5.47
N PHE A 264 2.56 5.15 6.49
CA PHE A 264 3.04 3.89 7.08
C PHE A 264 1.90 3.08 7.70
N ALA A 265 0.90 3.74 8.29
CA ALA A 265 -0.29 3.07 8.79
C ALA A 265 -1.03 2.33 7.66
N TYR A 266 -1.26 3.00 6.52
CA TYR A 266 -1.89 2.39 5.34
C TYR A 266 -1.07 1.22 4.79
N GLU A 267 0.26 1.36 4.69
CA GLU A 267 1.14 0.27 4.25
C GLU A 267 1.22 -0.89 5.25
N THR A 268 0.98 -0.64 6.53
CA THR A 268 0.95 -1.69 7.56
C THR A 268 -0.31 -2.53 7.46
N VAL A 269 -1.47 -1.90 7.29
CA VAL A 269 -2.72 -2.62 6.97
C VAL A 269 -2.51 -3.49 5.73
N ALA A 270 -1.87 -2.94 4.69
CA ALA A 270 -1.57 -3.68 3.47
C ALA A 270 -0.71 -4.92 3.73
N GLN A 271 0.35 -4.79 4.55
CA GLN A 271 1.22 -5.90 4.92
C GLN A 271 0.48 -6.96 5.74
N ILE A 272 -0.36 -6.57 6.71
CA ILE A 272 -1.16 -7.51 7.51
C ILE A 272 -2.09 -8.32 6.60
N VAL A 273 -2.75 -7.65 5.65
CA VAL A 273 -3.62 -8.30 4.66
C VAL A 273 -2.82 -9.26 3.77
N ASP A 274 -1.64 -8.85 3.28
CA ASP A 274 -0.77 -9.71 2.48
C ASP A 274 -0.37 -10.98 3.24
N LEU A 275 0.06 -10.85 4.50
CA LEU A 275 0.42 -11.99 5.34
C LEU A 275 -0.78 -12.92 5.61
N ALA A 276 -1.97 -12.37 5.83
CA ALA A 276 -3.18 -13.16 6.03
C ALA A 276 -3.56 -13.96 4.76
N PHE A 277 -3.36 -13.39 3.58
CA PHE A 277 -3.55 -14.12 2.32
C PHE A 277 -2.52 -15.25 2.11
N ILE A 278 -1.29 -15.09 2.59
CA ILE A 278 -0.30 -16.18 2.59
C ILE A 278 -0.80 -17.34 3.46
N VAL A 279 -1.26 -17.06 4.68
CA VAL A 279 -1.83 -18.08 5.59
C VAL A 279 -3.02 -18.78 4.94
N ARG A 280 -3.94 -18.03 4.34
CA ARG A 280 -5.10 -18.58 3.62
C ARG A 280 -4.68 -19.55 2.53
N ARG A 281 -3.72 -19.16 1.70
CA ARG A 281 -3.20 -19.99 0.60
C ARG A 281 -2.57 -21.27 1.13
N ASP A 282 -1.78 -21.18 2.20
CA ASP A 282 -1.15 -22.36 2.82
C ASP A 282 -2.20 -23.31 3.43
N ASN A 283 -3.23 -22.77 4.07
CA ASN A 283 -4.33 -23.56 4.62
C ASN A 283 -5.13 -24.27 3.52
N MET A 284 -5.37 -23.60 2.39
CA MET A 284 -6.01 -24.21 1.22
C MET A 284 -5.11 -25.26 0.55
N ALA A 285 -3.80 -25.01 0.47
CA ALA A 285 -2.84 -25.96 -0.10
C ALA A 285 -2.67 -27.22 0.77
N GLY A 286 -2.78 -27.09 2.11
CA GLY A 286 -2.77 -28.21 3.05
C GLY A 286 -4.01 -29.12 2.94
N GLN A 287 -5.09 -28.66 2.31
CA GLN A 287 -6.28 -29.48 2.01
C GLN A 287 -6.14 -30.28 0.70
N VAL A 288 -5.17 -29.96 -0.16
CA VAL A 288 -4.87 -30.72 -1.38
C VAL A 288 -3.89 -31.84 -1.00
N SER A 289 -4.41 -33.06 -0.82
CA SER A 289 -3.68 -34.19 -0.24
C SER A 289 -2.47 -34.68 -1.05
N ASP A 290 -2.38 -34.35 -2.34
CA ASP A 290 -1.39 -34.97 -3.22
C ASP A 290 -0.14 -34.09 -3.42
N ALA A 291 1.03 -34.64 -3.08
CA ALA A 291 2.33 -34.00 -3.25
C ALA A 291 2.70 -33.77 -4.72
N VAL A 292 2.11 -34.56 -5.64
CA VAL A 292 2.32 -34.43 -7.08
C VAL A 292 1.58 -33.22 -7.64
N GLN A 293 0.34 -32.98 -7.20
CA GLN A 293 -0.45 -31.82 -7.63
C GLN A 293 0.12 -30.48 -7.14
N ARG A 294 0.91 -30.50 -6.07
CA ARG A 294 1.65 -29.33 -5.57
C ARG A 294 2.79 -28.85 -6.49
N ASN A 295 3.30 -29.72 -7.36
CA ASN A 295 4.47 -29.44 -8.21
C ASN A 295 4.18 -29.47 -9.73
N THR A 296 3.00 -29.93 -10.14
CA THR A 296 2.59 -29.91 -11.54
C THR A 296 1.90 -28.59 -11.88
N VAL A 297 2.33 -27.93 -12.96
CA VAL A 297 1.57 -26.84 -13.58
C VAL A 297 0.16 -27.37 -13.91
N PRO A 298 -0.94 -26.67 -13.58
CA PRO A 298 -2.28 -27.16 -13.84
C PRO A 298 -2.43 -27.52 -15.33
N ARG A 299 -2.65 -28.80 -15.65
CA ARG A 299 -3.09 -29.17 -17.00
C ARG A 299 -4.50 -28.61 -17.15
N VAL A 300 -4.64 -27.61 -18.02
CA VAL A 300 -5.94 -27.06 -18.39
C VAL A 300 -6.67 -28.10 -19.21
N SER A 301 -7.50 -28.92 -18.55
CA SER A 301 -8.51 -29.70 -19.25
C SER A 301 -9.53 -28.72 -19.87
N PRO A 302 -9.99 -28.93 -21.11
CA PRO A 302 -10.97 -28.04 -21.77
C PRO A 302 -12.25 -27.84 -20.95
N ALA A 303 -12.62 -28.81 -20.11
CA ALA A 303 -13.76 -28.72 -19.19
C ALA A 303 -13.56 -27.73 -18.02
N ASN A 304 -12.33 -27.35 -17.69
CA ASN A 304 -11.99 -26.41 -16.61
C ASN A 304 -11.70 -24.99 -17.12
N ALA A 305 -11.84 -24.73 -18.43
CA ALA A 305 -11.64 -23.40 -19.01
C ALA A 305 -12.61 -22.36 -18.41
N ASP A 306 -13.76 -22.79 -17.91
CA ASP A 306 -14.77 -21.92 -17.28
C ASP A 306 -14.43 -21.51 -15.83
N LEU A 307 -13.48 -22.20 -15.17
CA LEU A 307 -12.97 -21.84 -13.83
C LEU A 307 -11.92 -20.72 -13.86
N LEU A 308 -11.48 -20.30 -15.06
CA LEU A 308 -10.57 -19.18 -15.26
C LEU A 308 -11.29 -17.83 -15.37
N LYS A 309 -12.63 -17.81 -15.28
CA LYS A 309 -13.36 -16.54 -15.17
C LYS A 309 -12.96 -15.88 -13.85
N PRO A 310 -12.39 -14.67 -13.86
CA PRO A 310 -12.07 -13.97 -12.63
C PRO A 310 -13.38 -13.76 -11.88
N THR A 311 -13.54 -14.47 -10.76
CA THR A 311 -14.78 -14.44 -9.99
C THR A 311 -14.75 -13.19 -9.10
N TRP A 312 -15.75 -12.33 -9.32
CA TRP A 312 -15.98 -11.11 -8.54
C TRP A 312 -16.16 -11.41 -7.04
N SER A 313 -16.00 -10.37 -6.21
CA SER A 313 -15.96 -10.37 -4.74
C SER A 313 -17.00 -11.23 -3.99
N ASN A 314 -18.13 -11.60 -4.60
CA ASN A 314 -19.12 -12.51 -4.01
C ASN A 314 -18.59 -13.95 -3.81
N SER A 315 -17.53 -14.34 -4.52
CA SER A 315 -16.85 -15.63 -4.33
C SER A 315 -15.64 -15.55 -3.38
N ILE A 316 -15.17 -14.34 -3.05
CA ILE A 316 -14.03 -14.14 -2.14
C ILE A 316 -14.56 -14.16 -0.71
N LYS A 317 -14.22 -15.21 0.03
CA LYS A 317 -14.55 -15.30 1.45
C LYS A 317 -13.79 -14.20 2.22
N PRO A 318 -14.46 -13.45 3.12
CA PRO A 318 -13.81 -12.41 3.92
C PRO A 318 -12.65 -12.99 4.74
N LEU A 319 -11.59 -12.20 4.95
CA LEU A 319 -10.51 -12.54 5.88
C LEU A 319 -11.05 -12.76 7.29
N GLN A 320 -10.70 -13.92 7.86
CA GLN A 320 -11.08 -14.30 9.21
C GLN A 320 -10.04 -13.79 10.22
N THR A 321 -10.49 -13.53 11.45
CA THR A 321 -9.60 -13.18 12.57
C THR A 321 -8.51 -14.23 12.78
N SER A 322 -8.83 -15.52 12.65
CA SER A 322 -7.87 -16.62 12.79
C SER A 322 -6.72 -16.55 11.78
N GLU A 323 -6.98 -16.11 10.54
CA GLU A 323 -5.95 -15.98 9.50
C GLU A 323 -5.01 -14.81 9.81
N VAL A 324 -5.55 -13.70 10.34
CA VAL A 324 -4.77 -12.55 10.80
C VAL A 324 -3.96 -12.89 12.05
N THR A 325 -4.56 -13.53 13.05
CA THR A 325 -3.85 -13.97 14.27
C THR A 325 -2.71 -14.92 13.94
N GLU A 326 -2.94 -15.90 13.06
CA GLU A 326 -1.89 -16.83 12.62
C GLU A 326 -0.80 -16.11 11.81
N ALA A 327 -1.17 -15.15 10.97
CA ALA A 327 -0.22 -14.33 10.22
C ALA A 327 0.72 -13.56 11.17
N ILE A 328 0.17 -12.91 12.19
CA ILE A 328 0.97 -12.19 13.21
C ILE A 328 1.81 -13.16 14.05
N ARG A 329 1.28 -14.33 14.43
CA ARG A 329 2.04 -15.35 15.15
C ARG A 329 3.23 -15.83 14.35
N ARG A 330 3.06 -16.15 13.06
CA ARG A 330 4.15 -16.54 12.14
C ARG A 330 5.16 -15.43 12.00
N PHE A 331 4.69 -14.19 11.78
CA PHE A 331 5.55 -13.02 11.66
C PHE A 331 6.45 -12.86 12.90
N ASN A 332 5.86 -12.87 14.10
CA ASN A 332 6.60 -12.71 15.36
C ASN A 332 7.56 -13.88 15.65
N ASN A 333 7.19 -15.12 15.31
CA ASN A 333 8.02 -16.30 15.59
C ASN A 333 9.19 -16.48 14.61
N THR A 334 9.12 -15.92 13.40
CA THR A 334 10.27 -15.94 12.48
C THR A 334 11.48 -15.13 13.00
N HIS A 335 11.30 -14.34 14.05
CA HIS A 335 12.35 -13.55 14.68
C HIS A 335 13.13 -14.30 15.78
N ASN A 336 12.66 -15.46 16.27
CA ASN A 336 13.33 -16.24 17.31
C ASN A 336 13.54 -17.72 16.88
N SER A 337 14.74 -18.03 16.36
CA SER A 337 15.37 -19.38 16.28
C SER A 337 15.07 -20.32 15.08
N ILE A 338 16.10 -20.51 14.24
CA ILE A 338 16.66 -21.81 13.78
C ILE A 338 15.82 -22.78 12.87
N PHE A 339 14.58 -22.49 12.46
CA PHE A 339 13.82 -23.37 11.53
C PHE A 339 13.22 -22.56 10.34
N VAL A 340 13.72 -22.45 9.10
CA VAL A 340 14.35 -23.29 8.05
C VAL A 340 13.43 -23.98 6.99
N PRO A 341 12.19 -24.49 7.21
CA PRO A 341 11.58 -25.31 6.14
C PRO A 341 10.74 -24.60 5.05
N PHE A 342 10.57 -23.26 5.06
CA PHE A 342 9.87 -22.55 3.96
C PHE A 342 10.79 -21.77 3.01
N ARG A 343 12.06 -22.17 2.90
CA ARG A 343 12.93 -21.74 1.81
C ARG A 343 12.68 -22.61 0.56
N ARG A 344 11.89 -22.12 -0.40
CA ARG A 344 12.14 -22.48 -1.80
C ARG A 344 13.21 -21.53 -2.33
N ASN A 345 14.43 -22.06 -2.46
CA ASN A 345 15.56 -21.61 -3.26
C ASN A 345 15.83 -20.09 -3.36
N GLY A 346 16.91 -19.64 -2.70
CA GLY A 346 17.88 -18.78 -3.39
C GLY A 346 18.21 -17.38 -2.88
N VAL A 347 17.65 -16.86 -1.78
CA VAL A 347 18.03 -15.50 -1.30
C VAL A 347 18.24 -15.44 0.23
N PRO A 348 19.42 -15.01 0.73
CA PRO A 348 19.67 -14.72 2.15
C PRO A 348 19.16 -13.31 2.54
N PRO A 349 18.94 -13.04 3.84
CA PRO A 349 17.95 -12.05 4.28
C PRO A 349 18.52 -10.62 4.37
N PRO A 350 17.67 -9.59 4.20
CA PRO A 350 17.75 -8.38 5.00
C PRO A 350 16.56 -8.37 5.96
N GLY A 351 16.84 -8.56 7.26
CA GLY A 351 15.81 -8.68 8.28
C GLY A 351 15.08 -7.37 8.50
N HIS A 352 13.74 -7.36 8.50
CA HIS A 352 12.98 -6.16 8.87
C HIS A 352 11.69 -6.44 9.61
N ARG A 353 11.48 -5.75 10.76
CA ARG A 353 10.16 -5.67 11.43
C ARG A 353 9.12 -5.05 10.49
N LEU A 354 7.81 -5.23 10.74
CA LEU A 354 6.71 -4.72 9.89
C LEU A 354 6.87 -3.22 9.57
N LEU A 355 7.39 -2.43 10.51
CA LEU A 355 7.69 -1.01 10.26
C LEU A 355 9.11 -0.53 10.61
N ALA A 356 9.87 -1.19 11.50
CA ALA A 356 11.28 -0.86 11.71
C ALA A 356 11.99 -1.91 12.58
N LEU A 357 12.83 -2.73 11.95
CA LEU A 357 14.27 -2.75 12.25
C LEU A 357 15.01 -2.92 10.95
#